data_AF-A0AAN8ITT6-F1
#
_entry.id   AF-A0AAN8ITT6-F1
#
_cell.length_a   1.000
_cell.length_b   1.000
_cell.length_c   1.000
_cell.angle_alpha   90.00
_cell.angle_beta   90.00
_cell.angle_gamma   90.00
#
_symmetry.space_group_name_H-M   'P 1'
#
loop_
_entity.id
_entity.type
_entity.pdbx_description
1 polymer ?
#
loop_
_entity_poly.entity_id
_entity_poly.type
_entity_poly.pdbx_seq_one_letter_code
_entity_poly.pdbx_strand_id
1 'polypeptide(L)'
;MAMNTPTSVLKKGEARNLDVKHVTFASPAFPAASQKMSKSKADQRKRQTHQHSSKQKKAKHAEQLARLQQCEEILVEVEYGSKVLEEKAAARHRSTTATLNEMGDLGCKYAQQDNQLVSLEEDIVAAENSVSREICSEISEVEQNVNELVEIVARHEELDSFLSELADKMDEGDQQSDPYVQFYEALPTLERMLAGLSV
;
A
#
# COMPACT_ATOMS: atom_id res chain seq x y z
N MET A 1 -19.94 -7.54 -16.03
CA MET A 1 -18.70 -7.89 -15.33
C MET A 1 -19.06 -8.19 -13.89
N ALA A 2 -18.83 -9.43 -13.44
CA ALA A 2 -19.25 -9.90 -12.12
C ALA A 2 -18.28 -9.40 -11.04
N MET A 3 -18.81 -8.71 -10.04
CA MET A 3 -18.07 -8.19 -8.88
C MET A 3 -17.75 -9.35 -7.94
N ASN A 4 -16.48 -9.71 -7.80
CA ASN A 4 -16.04 -10.67 -6.79
C ASN A 4 -16.02 -9.98 -5.42
N THR A 5 -16.97 -10.35 -4.56
CA THR A 5 -16.97 -10.02 -3.13
C THR A 5 -15.76 -10.64 -2.42
N PRO A 6 -15.11 -9.92 -1.48
CA PRO A 6 -14.01 -10.48 -0.70
C PRO A 6 -14.51 -11.53 0.31
N THR A 7 -14.02 -12.75 0.18
CA THR A 7 -14.23 -13.83 1.15
C THR A 7 -13.39 -13.62 2.41
N SER A 8 -14.08 -13.40 3.53
CA SER A 8 -13.52 -13.47 4.89
C SER A 8 -12.97 -14.86 5.20
N VAL A 9 -11.69 -14.97 5.59
CA VAL A 9 -11.05 -16.23 6.04
C VAL A 9 -10.86 -16.23 7.57
N LEU A 10 -11.88 -15.78 8.30
CA LEU A 10 -11.96 -15.98 9.74
C LEU A 10 -12.90 -17.15 10.04
N LYS A 11 -12.33 -18.36 10.06
CA LYS A 11 -12.98 -19.54 10.65
C LYS A 11 -13.15 -19.31 12.16
N LYS A 12 -14.32 -18.81 12.53
CA LYS A 12 -14.80 -18.75 13.91
C LYS A 12 -15.39 -20.12 14.25
N GLY A 13 -14.72 -20.88 15.12
CA GLY A 13 -15.28 -22.10 15.71
C GLY A 13 -14.55 -23.39 15.38
N GLU A 14 -13.28 -23.52 15.80
CA GLU A 14 -12.74 -24.83 16.14
C GLU A 14 -12.77 -24.97 17.66
N ALA A 15 -13.80 -25.66 18.15
CA ALA A 15 -13.79 -26.20 19.50
C ALA A 15 -12.62 -27.17 19.59
N ARG A 16 -11.55 -26.77 20.29
CA ARG A 16 -10.47 -27.68 20.65
C ARG A 16 -11.09 -28.75 21.55
N ASN A 17 -11.26 -29.96 21.01
CA ASN A 17 -11.43 -31.17 21.80
C ASN A 17 -10.16 -31.34 22.63
N LEU A 18 -10.11 -30.70 23.79
CA LEU A 18 -9.20 -31.10 24.86
C LEU A 18 -9.79 -32.40 25.40
N ASP A 19 -9.24 -33.52 24.94
CA ASP A 19 -9.42 -34.83 25.55
C ASP A 19 -8.82 -34.78 26.96
N VAL A 20 -9.57 -34.18 27.89
CA VAL A 20 -9.28 -34.21 29.31
C VAL A 20 -9.61 -35.62 29.76
N LYS A 21 -8.63 -36.51 29.63
CA LYS A 21 -8.67 -37.83 30.26
C LYS A 21 -8.70 -37.61 31.77
N HIS A 22 -9.90 -37.61 32.34
CA HIS A 22 -10.10 -37.68 33.77
C HIS A 22 -9.49 -39.00 34.27
N VAL A 23 -8.35 -38.91 34.94
CA VAL A 23 -7.78 -40.04 35.68
C VAL A 23 -8.53 -40.12 37.01
N THR A 24 -9.50 -41.02 37.09
CA THR A 24 -10.15 -41.37 38.35
C THR A 24 -9.21 -42.28 39.14
N PHE A 25 -8.66 -41.79 40.24
CA PHE A 25 -7.93 -42.63 41.19
C PHE A 25 -8.95 -43.53 41.91
N ALA A 26 -9.00 -44.80 41.55
CA ALA A 26 -9.72 -45.81 42.32
C ALA A 26 -9.02 -46.01 43.66
N SER A 27 -9.65 -45.58 44.76
CA SER A 27 -9.28 -46.05 46.10
C SER A 27 -9.43 -47.58 46.17
N PRO A 28 -8.53 -48.30 46.85
CA PRO A 28 -8.64 -49.76 46.96
C PRO A 28 -9.96 -50.12 47.64
N ALA A 29 -10.79 -50.89 46.95
CA ALA A 29 -11.98 -51.50 47.52
C ALA A 29 -11.56 -52.40 48.70
N PHE A 30 -12.07 -52.09 49.89
CA PHE A 30 -12.08 -53.03 51.00
C PHE A 30 -12.91 -54.24 50.60
N PRO A 31 -12.38 -55.48 50.64
CA PRO A 31 -13.24 -56.63 50.47
C PRO A 31 -14.10 -56.80 51.72
N ALA A 32 -15.39 -56.48 51.60
CA ALA A 32 -16.44 -56.95 52.48
C ALA A 32 -16.64 -58.47 52.22
N ALA A 33 -15.79 -59.29 52.83
CA ALA A 33 -15.92 -60.74 52.83
C ALA A 33 -16.38 -61.22 54.21
N SER A 34 -17.58 -61.79 54.19
CA SER A 34 -18.32 -62.51 55.24
C SER A 34 -17.51 -63.14 56.37
N GLN A 35 -18.05 -62.98 57.57
CA GLN A 35 -17.72 -63.69 58.80
C GLN A 35 -17.59 -65.20 58.57
N LYS A 36 -16.41 -65.76 58.90
CA LYS A 36 -16.33 -67.08 59.53
C LYS A 36 -15.44 -66.97 60.76
N MET A 37 -16.07 -67.08 61.93
CA MET A 37 -15.41 -67.21 63.22
C MET A 37 -14.69 -68.54 63.31
N SER A 38 -13.37 -68.54 63.17
CA SER A 38 -12.51 -69.61 63.67
C SER A 38 -11.70 -69.06 64.85
N LYS A 39 -12.08 -69.46 66.06
CA LYS A 39 -11.33 -69.21 67.29
C LYS A 39 -9.98 -69.92 67.19
N SER A 40 -8.89 -69.19 66.97
CA SER A 40 -7.54 -69.68 67.28
C SER A 40 -6.99 -68.95 68.49
N LYS A 41 -6.39 -69.74 69.38
CA LYS A 41 -6.03 -69.39 70.76
C LYS A 41 -4.96 -68.29 70.79
N ALA A 42 -5.11 -67.39 71.76
CA ALA A 42 -4.15 -66.37 72.11
C ALA A 42 -2.77 -66.98 72.40
N ASP A 43 -1.76 -66.56 71.64
CA ASP A 43 -0.36 -66.79 71.98
C ASP A 43 0.17 -65.53 72.69
N GLN A 44 0.27 -65.61 74.02
CA GLN A 44 0.95 -64.61 74.83
C GLN A 44 2.46 -64.81 74.70
N ARG A 45 3.07 -64.26 73.63
CA ARG A 45 4.52 -64.12 73.55
C ARG A 45 4.94 -62.71 73.16
N LYS A 46 5.68 -62.10 74.11
CA LYS A 46 6.59 -60.94 73.96
C LYS A 46 5.95 -59.56 73.76
N ARG A 47 5.48 -58.98 74.86
CA ARG A 47 5.47 -57.52 75.07
C ARG A 47 6.90 -57.02 75.30
N GLN A 48 7.72 -56.88 74.25
CA GLN A 48 8.96 -56.07 74.34
C GLN A 48 9.50 -55.59 72.97
N THR A 49 8.63 -55.24 72.01
CA THR A 49 9.05 -54.72 70.69
C THR A 49 8.27 -53.50 70.19
N HIS A 50 7.33 -52.98 70.99
CA HIS A 50 6.49 -51.84 70.57
C HIS A 50 7.09 -50.44 70.79
N GLN A 51 8.19 -50.29 71.54
CA GLN A 51 8.85 -48.99 71.67
C GLN A 51 9.84 -48.65 70.54
N HIS A 52 10.46 -49.66 69.90
CA HIS A 52 11.38 -49.41 68.76
C HIS A 52 10.66 -49.22 67.43
N SER A 53 9.58 -49.99 67.17
CA SER A 53 8.82 -49.89 65.92
C SER A 53 7.96 -48.61 65.81
N SER A 54 7.47 -48.08 66.94
CA SER A 54 6.73 -46.82 66.97
C SER A 54 7.64 -45.60 66.75
N LYS A 55 8.88 -45.62 67.26
CA LYS A 55 9.89 -44.59 66.97
C LYS A 55 10.32 -44.59 65.50
N GLN A 56 10.53 -45.77 64.88
CA GLN A 56 10.85 -45.87 63.45
C GLN A 56 9.69 -45.42 62.55
N LYS A 57 8.44 -45.75 62.88
CA LYS A 57 7.26 -45.27 62.11
C LYS A 57 7.10 -43.75 62.20
N LYS A 58 7.33 -43.16 63.37
CA LYS A 58 7.31 -41.70 63.57
C LYS A 58 8.43 -41.00 62.79
N ALA A 59 9.64 -41.57 62.75
CA ALA A 59 10.75 -41.02 61.97
C ALA A 59 10.47 -41.04 60.45
N LYS A 60 9.92 -42.14 59.91
CA LYS A 60 9.51 -42.22 58.50
C LYS A 60 8.39 -41.23 58.15
N HIS A 61 7.44 -41.03 59.05
CA HIS A 61 6.37 -40.05 58.85
C HIS A 61 6.90 -38.61 58.85
N ALA A 62 7.88 -38.29 59.71
CA ALA A 62 8.52 -36.98 59.72
C ALA A 62 9.30 -36.70 58.42
N GLU A 63 10.02 -37.71 57.90
CA GLU A 63 10.72 -37.62 56.61
C GLU A 63 9.74 -37.43 55.44
N GLN A 64 8.61 -38.15 55.45
CA GLN A 64 7.56 -37.98 54.44
C GLN A 64 6.93 -36.59 54.48
N LEU A 65 6.68 -36.04 55.67
CA LEU A 65 6.15 -34.68 55.83
C LEU A 65 7.14 -33.62 55.33
N ALA A 66 8.43 -33.77 55.62
CA ALA A 66 9.46 -32.87 55.13
C ALA A 66 9.59 -32.91 53.59
N ARG A 67 9.47 -34.10 52.99
CA ARG A 67 9.44 -34.24 51.52
C ARG A 67 8.20 -33.61 50.90
N LEU A 68 7.04 -33.77 51.52
CA LEU A 68 5.81 -33.13 51.07
C LEU A 68 5.96 -31.61 51.05
N GLN A 69 6.46 -31.03 52.14
CA GLN A 69 6.70 -29.59 52.26
C GLN A 69 7.70 -29.09 51.19
N GLN A 70 8.78 -29.83 50.95
CA GLN A 70 9.72 -29.50 49.87
C GLN A 70 9.06 -29.56 48.48
N CYS A 71 8.21 -30.55 48.22
CA CYS A 71 7.45 -30.62 46.97
C CYS A 71 6.46 -29.45 46.82
N GLU A 72 5.81 -29.02 47.90
CA GLU A 72 4.92 -27.85 47.92
C GLU A 72 5.69 -26.56 47.61
N GLU A 73 6.87 -26.37 48.19
CA GLU A 73 7.75 -25.22 47.91
C GLU A 73 8.16 -25.19 46.44
N ILE A 74 8.61 -26.32 45.88
CA ILE A 74 8.97 -26.44 44.46
C ILE A 74 7.76 -26.16 43.56
N LEU A 75 6.57 -26.66 43.92
CA LEU A 75 5.35 -26.43 43.16
C LEU A 75 5.04 -24.93 43.07
N VAL A 76 5.12 -24.21 44.20
CA VAL A 76 4.89 -22.76 44.26
C VAL A 76 5.89 -22.00 43.38
N GLU A 77 7.18 -22.37 43.43
CA GLU A 77 8.20 -21.75 42.58
C GLU A 77 7.93 -21.99 41.08
N VAL A 78 7.53 -23.21 40.71
CA VAL A 78 7.19 -23.56 39.32
C VAL A 78 5.95 -22.82 38.86
N GLU A 79 4.89 -22.75 39.68
CA GLU A 79 3.67 -22.00 39.36
C GLU A 79 3.96 -20.51 39.16
N TYR A 80 4.79 -19.92 40.02
CA TYR A 80 5.22 -18.54 39.88
C TYR A 80 6.03 -18.34 38.59
N GLY A 81 7.01 -19.22 38.32
CA GLY A 81 7.80 -19.20 37.10
C GLY A 81 6.93 -19.31 35.83
N SER A 82 5.92 -20.18 35.85
CA SER A 82 4.96 -20.34 34.75
C SER A 82 4.18 -19.05 34.50
N LYS A 83 3.64 -18.43 35.55
CA LYS A 83 2.90 -17.15 35.44
C LYS A 83 3.78 -16.04 34.84
N VAL A 84 5.03 -15.92 35.29
CA VAL A 84 5.97 -14.93 34.74
C VAL A 84 6.26 -15.17 33.26
N LEU A 85 6.39 -16.44 32.85
CA LEU A 85 6.60 -16.78 31.44
C LEU A 85 5.36 -16.48 30.58
N GLU A 86 4.17 -16.80 31.08
CA GLU A 86 2.90 -16.48 30.42
C GLU A 86 2.73 -14.97 30.21
N GLU A 87 3.00 -14.16 31.24
CA GLU A 87 2.94 -12.71 31.15
C GLU A 87 3.95 -12.15 30.14
N LYS A 88 5.19 -12.66 30.14
CA LYS A 88 6.21 -12.29 29.15
C LYS A 88 5.80 -12.67 27.73
N ALA A 89 5.24 -13.85 27.54
CA ALA A 89 4.73 -14.30 26.24
C ALA A 89 3.59 -13.39 25.77
N ALA A 90 2.63 -13.09 26.64
CA ALA A 90 1.51 -12.20 26.34
C ALA A 90 1.98 -10.76 26.02
N ALA A 91 2.97 -10.24 26.76
CA ALA A 91 3.57 -8.93 26.47
C ALA A 91 4.25 -8.90 25.10
N ARG A 92 5.04 -9.93 24.77
CA ARG A 92 5.68 -10.05 23.45
C ARG A 92 4.64 -10.15 22.34
N HIS A 93 3.62 -10.99 22.48
CA HIS A 93 2.55 -11.11 21.49
C HIS A 93 1.83 -9.79 21.24
N ARG A 94 1.52 -9.03 22.29
CA ARG A 94 0.92 -7.70 22.15
C ARG A 94 1.84 -6.74 21.39
N SER A 95 3.13 -6.71 21.73
CA SER A 95 4.10 -5.86 21.05
C SER A 95 4.24 -6.22 19.58
N THR A 96 4.41 -7.51 19.26
CA THR A 96 4.51 -7.98 17.87
C THR A 96 3.26 -7.64 17.07
N THR A 97 2.08 -7.82 17.66
CA THR A 97 0.81 -7.48 17.00
C THR A 97 0.71 -5.98 16.73
N ALA A 98 1.10 -5.13 17.67
CA ALA A 98 1.13 -3.68 17.47
C ALA A 98 2.06 -3.28 16.32
N THR A 99 3.27 -3.84 16.27
CA THR A 99 4.22 -3.58 15.18
C THR A 99 3.69 -4.08 13.83
N LEU A 100 3.06 -5.25 13.78
CA LEU A 100 2.45 -5.77 12.55
C LEU A 100 1.32 -4.87 12.05
N ASN A 101 0.49 -4.35 12.95
CA ASN A 101 -0.57 -3.41 12.59
C ASN A 101 0.00 -2.10 12.03
N GLU A 102 1.04 -1.55 12.66
CA GLU A 102 1.71 -0.33 12.18
C GLU A 102 2.33 -0.54 10.78
N MET A 103 2.97 -1.68 10.55
CA MET A 103 3.48 -2.04 9.21
C MET A 103 2.35 -2.19 8.19
N GLY A 104 1.20 -2.76 8.59
CA GLY A 104 0.00 -2.84 7.75
C GLY A 104 -0.52 -1.46 7.35
N ASP A 105 -0.66 -0.55 8.32
CA ASP A 105 -1.10 0.83 8.08
C ASP A 105 -0.15 1.58 7.14
N LEU A 106 1.17 1.40 7.32
CA LEU A 106 2.17 1.93 6.40
C LEU A 106 2.00 1.36 4.99
N GLY A 107 1.79 0.06 4.86
CA GLY A 107 1.53 -0.58 3.56
C GLY A 107 0.31 0.01 2.85
N CYS A 108 -0.78 0.27 3.59
CA CYS A 108 -1.96 0.93 3.04
C CYS A 108 -1.66 2.37 2.59
N LYS A 109 -0.88 3.14 3.36
CA LYS A 109 -0.47 4.50 2.99
C LYS A 109 0.39 4.50 1.74
N TYR A 110 1.36 3.58 1.62
CA TYR A 110 2.18 3.44 0.41
C TYR A 110 1.34 3.14 -0.82
N ALA A 111 0.37 2.22 -0.72
CA ALA A 111 -0.54 1.93 -1.83
C ALA A 111 -1.40 3.14 -2.22
N GLN A 112 -1.83 3.96 -1.25
CA GLN A 112 -2.55 5.21 -1.54
C GLN A 112 -1.67 6.22 -2.26
N GLN A 113 -0.41 6.38 -1.84
CA GLN A 113 0.54 7.28 -2.48
C GLN A 113 0.87 6.82 -3.91
N ASP A 114 1.03 5.51 -4.13
CA ASP A 114 1.25 4.92 -5.45
C ASP A 114 0.09 5.25 -6.41
N ASN A 115 -1.15 5.07 -5.96
CA ASN A 115 -2.32 5.46 -6.75
C ASN A 115 -2.38 6.97 -7.04
N GLN A 116 -1.96 7.82 -6.09
CA GLN A 116 -1.89 9.27 -6.30
C GLN A 116 -0.82 9.64 -7.33
N LEU A 117 0.31 8.93 -7.35
CA LEU A 117 1.36 9.14 -8.35
C LEU A 117 0.86 8.80 -9.75
N VAL A 118 0.15 7.69 -9.92
CA VAL A 118 -0.45 7.32 -11.22
C VAL A 118 -1.40 8.42 -11.71
N SER A 119 -2.25 8.96 -10.83
CA SER A 119 -3.14 10.08 -11.19
C SER A 119 -2.36 11.34 -11.58
N LEU A 120 -1.27 11.65 -10.89
CA LEU A 120 -0.42 12.81 -11.22
C LEU A 120 0.31 12.63 -12.55
N GLU A 121 0.74 11.41 -12.88
CA GLU A 121 1.32 11.10 -14.19
C GLU A 121 0.31 11.33 -15.32
N GLU A 122 -0.95 10.93 -15.12
CA GLU A 122 -2.04 11.21 -16.07
C GLU A 122 -2.29 12.71 -16.23
N ASP A 123 -2.30 13.47 -15.14
CA ASP A 123 -2.48 14.93 -15.16
C ASP A 123 -1.33 15.64 -15.90
N ILE A 124 -0.09 15.21 -15.69
CA ILE A 124 1.09 15.74 -16.40
C ILE A 124 0.94 15.51 -17.91
N VAL A 125 0.61 14.29 -18.33
CA VAL A 125 0.40 13.96 -19.75
C VAL A 125 -0.74 14.79 -20.34
N ALA A 126 -1.83 15.00 -19.60
CA ALA A 126 -2.93 15.84 -20.05
C ALA A 126 -2.49 17.31 -20.25
N ALA A 127 -1.71 17.85 -19.32
CA ALA A 127 -1.18 19.21 -19.40
C ALA A 127 -0.19 19.38 -20.57
N GLU A 128 0.75 18.46 -20.75
CA GLU A 128 1.70 18.47 -21.88
C GLU A 128 0.99 18.43 -23.23
N ASN A 129 -0.06 17.60 -23.35
CA ASN A 129 -0.88 17.51 -24.55
C ASN A 129 -1.73 18.78 -24.79
N SER A 130 -2.10 19.49 -23.73
CA SER A 130 -2.80 20.77 -23.84
C SER A 130 -1.86 21.85 -24.37
N VAL A 131 -0.70 22.01 -23.73
CA VAL A 131 0.33 22.97 -24.14
C VAL A 131 0.79 22.72 -25.57
N SER A 132 1.05 21.46 -25.94
CA SER A 132 1.46 21.12 -27.31
C SER A 132 0.39 21.50 -28.33
N ARG A 133 -0.90 21.31 -28.03
CA ARG A 133 -2.00 21.71 -28.93
C ARG A 133 -2.10 23.21 -29.08
N GLU A 134 -1.96 23.96 -27.98
CA GLU A 134 -1.97 25.41 -27.98
C GLU A 134 -0.82 25.97 -28.83
N ILE A 135 0.41 25.50 -28.59
CA ILE A 135 1.58 25.89 -29.38
C ILE A 135 1.40 25.56 -30.87
N CYS A 136 0.90 24.36 -31.21
CA CYS A 136 0.64 24.02 -32.62
C CYS A 136 -0.40 24.96 -33.26
N SER A 137 -1.43 25.36 -32.51
CA SER A 137 -2.43 26.30 -33.00
C SER A 137 -1.82 27.69 -33.25
N GLU A 138 -1.04 28.19 -32.29
CA GLU A 138 -0.37 29.50 -32.41
C GLU A 138 0.62 29.51 -33.57
N ILE A 139 1.43 28.45 -33.74
CA ILE A 139 2.35 28.32 -34.88
C ILE A 139 1.58 28.35 -36.19
N SER A 140 0.48 27.61 -36.30
CA SER A 140 -0.33 27.59 -37.52
C SER A 140 -0.92 28.96 -37.84
N GLU A 141 -1.35 29.73 -36.84
CA GLU A 141 -1.87 31.08 -37.01
C GLU A 141 -0.77 32.04 -37.47
N VAL A 142 0.42 31.97 -36.84
CA VAL A 142 1.58 32.78 -37.23
C VAL A 142 2.03 32.44 -38.65
N GLU A 143 2.10 31.16 -39.02
CA GLU A 143 2.45 30.73 -40.37
C GLU A 143 1.47 31.27 -41.41
N GLN A 144 0.16 31.24 -41.12
CA GLN A 144 -0.85 31.83 -42.00
C GLN A 144 -0.64 33.34 -42.16
N ASN A 145 -0.47 34.07 -41.05
CA ASN A 145 -0.24 35.51 -41.08
C ASN A 145 1.04 35.89 -41.85
N VAL A 146 2.11 35.10 -41.71
CA VAL A 146 3.35 35.29 -42.46
C VAL A 146 3.11 35.07 -43.95
N ASN A 147 2.38 34.03 -44.33
CA ASN A 147 2.06 33.77 -45.75
C ASN A 147 1.23 34.91 -46.35
N GLU A 148 0.22 35.40 -45.65
CA GLU A 148 -0.58 36.55 -46.08
C GLU A 148 0.29 37.81 -46.24
N LEU A 149 1.21 38.05 -45.30
CA LEU A 149 2.15 39.18 -45.38
C LEU A 149 3.11 39.04 -46.56
N VAL A 150 3.62 37.84 -46.84
CA VAL A 150 4.48 37.56 -48.00
C VAL A 150 3.73 37.88 -49.31
N GLU A 151 2.45 37.51 -49.43
CA GLU A 151 1.64 37.85 -50.60
C GLU A 151 1.38 39.36 -50.72
N ILE A 152 1.21 40.07 -49.60
CA ILE A 152 1.09 41.53 -49.60
C ILE A 152 2.40 42.16 -50.08
N VAL A 153 3.54 41.77 -49.52
CA VAL A 153 4.86 42.30 -49.90
C VAL A 153 5.14 42.04 -51.37
N ALA A 154 4.88 40.82 -51.87
CA ALA A 154 5.09 40.49 -53.28
C ALA A 154 4.27 41.39 -54.23
N ARG A 155 3.01 41.69 -53.89
CA ARG A 155 2.18 42.63 -54.66
C ARG A 155 2.72 44.06 -54.63
N HIS A 156 3.27 44.50 -53.50
CA HIS A 156 3.92 45.81 -53.39
C HIS A 156 5.20 45.88 -54.22
N GLU A 157 6.03 44.84 -54.18
CA GLU A 157 7.24 44.73 -55.01
C GLU A 157 6.90 44.73 -56.50
N GLU A 158 5.82 44.07 -56.92
CA GLU A 158 5.33 44.11 -58.30
C GLU A 158 4.92 45.53 -58.72
N LEU A 159 4.20 46.25 -57.85
CA LEU A 159 3.83 47.65 -58.10
C LEU A 159 5.06 48.55 -58.19
N ASP A 160 6.00 48.42 -57.25
CA ASP A 160 7.24 49.22 -57.26
C ASP A 160 8.05 48.96 -58.53
N SER A 161 8.20 47.69 -58.95
CA SER A 161 8.85 47.33 -60.20
C SER A 161 8.16 47.97 -61.41
N PHE A 162 6.82 47.91 -61.46
CA PHE A 162 6.05 48.54 -62.53
C PHE A 162 6.23 50.06 -62.57
N LEU A 163 6.24 50.72 -61.41
CA LEU A 163 6.47 52.16 -61.30
C LEU A 163 7.89 52.56 -61.73
N SER A 164 8.90 51.78 -61.35
CA SER A 164 10.28 51.98 -61.81
C SER A 164 10.39 51.81 -63.33
N GLU A 165 9.84 50.74 -63.90
CA GLU A 165 9.82 50.56 -65.36
C GLU A 165 9.07 51.67 -66.10
N LEU A 166 7.97 52.18 -65.53
CA LEU A 166 7.23 53.30 -66.10
C LEU A 166 8.05 54.60 -66.04
N ALA A 167 8.74 54.85 -64.92
CA ALA A 167 9.64 55.99 -64.80
C ALA A 167 10.77 55.93 -65.82
N ASP A 168 11.42 54.77 -65.98
CA ASP A 168 12.48 54.56 -66.96
C ASP A 168 11.98 54.80 -68.39
N LYS A 169 10.80 54.29 -68.77
CA LYS A 169 10.20 54.52 -70.10
C LYS A 169 9.90 55.99 -70.40
N MET A 170 9.51 56.74 -69.37
CA MET A 170 9.25 58.18 -69.48
C MET A 170 10.55 59.01 -69.55
N ASP A 171 11.64 58.52 -68.95
CA ASP A 171 12.95 59.19 -68.91
C ASP A 171 13.83 58.82 -70.13
N GLU A 172 13.72 57.58 -70.64
CA GLU A 172 14.37 57.10 -71.87
C GLU A 172 13.81 57.70 -73.17
N GLY A 173 12.93 58.69 -73.07
CA GLY A 173 12.23 59.33 -74.17
C GLY A 173 13.10 59.53 -75.43
N ASP A 174 13.02 58.54 -76.32
CA ASP A 174 13.35 58.72 -77.74
C ASP A 174 12.53 59.91 -78.21
N GLN A 175 13.09 60.71 -79.12
CA GLN A 175 12.57 62.03 -79.54
C GLN A 175 11.13 62.03 -80.14
N GLN A 176 10.38 60.94 -80.02
CA GLN A 176 9.04 60.71 -80.57
C GLN A 176 7.95 60.29 -79.57
N SER A 177 8.23 59.91 -78.31
CA SER A 177 7.17 59.50 -77.37
C SER A 177 6.91 60.55 -76.28
N ASP A 178 5.67 61.05 -76.22
CA ASP A 178 5.21 61.96 -75.18
C ASP A 178 5.02 61.22 -73.84
N PRO A 179 5.71 61.61 -72.75
CA PRO A 179 5.57 60.99 -71.43
C PRO A 179 4.13 61.02 -70.90
N TYR A 180 3.31 62.01 -71.29
CA TYR A 180 1.90 62.03 -70.91
C TYR A 180 1.12 60.87 -71.54
N VAL A 181 1.41 60.51 -72.79
CA VAL A 181 0.76 59.38 -73.48
C VAL A 181 1.13 58.06 -72.79
N GLN A 182 2.40 57.86 -72.47
CA GLN A 182 2.85 56.65 -71.76
C GLN A 182 2.20 56.49 -70.38
N PHE A 183 2.02 57.59 -69.63
CA PHE A 183 1.31 57.57 -68.35
C PHE A 183 -0.18 57.20 -68.52
N TYR A 184 -0.88 57.80 -69.49
CA TYR A 184 -2.29 57.47 -69.75
C TYR A 184 -2.50 56.04 -70.27
N GLU A 185 -1.52 55.46 -70.97
CA GLU A 185 -1.56 54.05 -71.37
C GLU A 185 -1.30 53.08 -70.21
N ALA A 186 -0.48 53.46 -69.24
CA ALA A 186 -0.17 52.67 -68.05
C ALA A 186 -1.28 52.70 -66.97
N LEU A 187 -2.11 53.74 -66.98
CA LEU A 187 -3.17 54.02 -65.99
C LEU A 187 -4.10 52.82 -65.70
N PRO A 188 -4.66 52.10 -66.71
CA PRO A 188 -5.51 50.94 -66.46
C PRO A 188 -4.80 49.79 -65.74
N THR A 189 -3.48 49.65 -65.93
CA THR A 189 -2.68 48.64 -65.23
C THR A 189 -2.38 49.07 -63.80
N LEU A 190 -2.05 50.35 -63.61
CA LEU A 190 -1.86 50.94 -62.28
C LEU A 190 -3.12 50.80 -61.41
N GLU A 191 -4.30 51.12 -61.96
CA GLU A 191 -5.59 50.97 -61.27
C GLU A 191 -5.85 49.52 -60.85
N ARG A 192 -5.53 48.55 -61.71
CA ARG A 192 -5.69 47.12 -61.41
C ARG A 192 -4.75 46.66 -60.28
N MET A 193 -3.50 47.09 -60.30
CA MET A 193 -2.51 46.74 -59.28
C MET A 193 -2.85 47.38 -57.93
N LEU A 194 -3.29 48.65 -57.94
CA LEU A 194 -3.76 49.35 -56.74
C LEU A 194 -5.04 48.73 -56.16
N ALA A 195 -5.99 48.33 -57.00
CA ALA A 195 -7.17 47.58 -56.56
C ALA A 195 -6.78 46.22 -55.93
N GLY A 196 -5.71 45.61 -56.45
CA GLY A 196 -5.10 44.41 -55.88
C GLY A 196 -4.36 44.63 -54.56
N LEU A 197 -4.08 45.87 -54.14
CA LEU A 197 -3.39 46.20 -52.88
C LEU A 197 -4.32 46.76 -51.80
N SER A 198 -5.56 47.04 -52.16
CA SER A 198 -6.62 47.45 -51.23
C SER A 198 -6.90 46.33 -50.23
N VAL A 199 -6.39 46.48 -49.01
CA VAL A 199 -6.79 45.68 -47.82
C VAL A 199 -8.23 46.00 -47.45
#